data_AF-A0A534CA91-F1
#
_entry.id   AF-A0A534CA91-F1
#
_cell.length_a   1.000
_cell.length_b   1.000
_cell.length_c   1.000
_cell.angle_alpha   90.00
_cell.angle_beta   90.00
_cell.angle_gamma   90.00
#
_symmetry.space_group_name_H-M   'P 1'
#
loop_
_entity.id
_entity.type
_entity.pdbx_description
1 polymer ?
#
loop_
_entity_poly.entity_id
_entity_poly.type
_entity_poly.pdbx_seq_one_letter_code
_entity_poly.pdbx_strand_id
1 'polypeptide(L)' 'MPTYEYHCQKCGKVFERHEHMAEHEKSHPLCPQCKSGMVEPVLAAFYVKTSKKS' A
#
# COMPACT_ATOMS: atom_id res chain seq x y z
N MET A 1 0.80 2.91 -13.02
CA MET A 1 1.05 1.90 -11.97
C MET A 1 0.47 2.45 -10.69
N PRO A 2 -0.40 1.71 -9.97
CA PRO A 2 -0.96 2.19 -8.71
C PRO A 2 0.13 2.32 -7.63
N THR A 3 0.08 3.41 -6.87
CA THR A 3 0.91 3.60 -5.68
C THR A 3 0.17 2.99 -4.50
N TYR A 4 0.79 2.03 -3.83
CA TYR A 4 0.31 1.42 -2.60
C TYR A 4 1.06 2.01 -1.43
N GLU A 5 0.32 2.39 -0.40
CA GLU A 5 0.88 2.86 0.86
C GLU A 5 0.89 1.72 1.86
N TYR A 6 1.95 1.63 2.66
CA TYR A 6 2.15 0.58 3.64
C TYR A 6 2.57 1.19 4.96
N HIS A 7 2.00 0.69 6.05
CA HIS A 7 2.30 1.12 7.41
C HIS A 7 2.94 -0.03 8.18
N CYS A 8 4.16 0.20 8.68
CA CYS A 8 4.81 -0.77 9.55
C CYS A 8 4.35 -0.60 10.99
N GLN A 9 3.68 -1.62 11.55
CA GLN A 9 3.24 -1.63 12.95
C GLN A 9 4.39 -1.66 13.96
N LYS A 10 5.58 -2.14 13.55
CA LYS A 10 6.73 -2.26 14.46
C LYS A 10 7.46 -0.93 14.69
N CYS A 11 7.63 -0.12 13.66
CA CYS A 11 8.34 1.15 13.75
C CYS A 11 7.45 2.38 13.52
N GLY A 12 6.17 2.18 13.19
CA GLY A 12 5.20 3.25 12.90
C GLY A 12 5.46 3.98 11.60
N LYS A 13 6.33 3.45 10.72
CA LYS A 13 6.72 4.15 9.50
C LYS A 13 5.80 3.80 8.35
N VAL A 14 5.33 4.85 7.68
CA VAL A 14 4.57 4.75 6.44
C VAL A 14 5.54 4.85 5.26
N PHE A 15 5.35 4.01 4.25
CA PHE A 15 6.12 4.06 3.00
C PHE A 15 5.25 3.70 1.81
N GLU A 16 5.55 4.33 0.68
CA GLU A 16 4.85 4.15 -0.59
C GLU A 16 5.65 3.23 -1.53
N ARG A 17 4.93 2.41 -2.28
CA ARG A 17 5.47 1.41 -3.21
C ARG A 17 4.65 1.42 -4.50
N HIS A 18 5.36 1.50 -5.62
CA HIS A 18 4.77 1.35 -6.95
C HIS A 18 4.75 -0.12 -7.33
N GLU A 19 3.60 -0.78 -7.20
CA GLU A 19 3.45 -2.21 -7.49
C GLU A 19 2.28 -2.41 -8.46
N HIS A 20 2.32 -3.47 -9.26
CA HIS A 20 1.15 -3.90 -10.03
C HIS A 20 0.18 -4.63 -9.11
N MET A 21 -1.13 -4.52 -9.36
CA MET A 21 -2.16 -5.18 -8.55
C MET A 21 -1.91 -6.69 -8.40
N ALA A 22 -1.35 -7.34 -9.43
CA ALA A 22 -1.01 -8.76 -9.44
C ALA A 22 0.15 -9.15 -8.49
N GLU A 23 1.02 -8.21 -8.13
CA GLU A 23 2.10 -8.40 -7.14
C GLU A 23 1.62 -8.04 -5.73
N HIS A 24 0.72 -7.07 -5.59
CA HIS A 24 0.19 -6.64 -4.28
C HIS A 24 -0.47 -7.77 -3.48
N GLU A 25 -1.19 -8.69 -4.14
CA GLU A 25 -1.86 -9.82 -3.46
C GLU A 25 -0.89 -10.92 -3.00
N LYS A 26 0.35 -10.94 -3.52
CA LYS A 26 1.34 -11.99 -3.22
C LYS A 26 2.54 -11.49 -2.43
N SER A 27 2.81 -10.19 -2.48
CA SER A 27 3.99 -9.60 -1.86
C SER A 27 3.68 -9.25 -0.41
N HIS A 28 4.40 -9.88 0.52
CA HIS A 28 4.47 -9.43 1.92
C HIS A 28 5.62 -8.43 2.03
N PRO A 29 5.37 -7.11 1.90
CA PRO A 29 6.45 -6.14 1.92
C PRO A 29 7.10 -6.10 3.30
N LEU A 30 8.43 -6.17 3.32
CA LEU A 30 9.21 -5.95 4.52
C LEU A 30 9.45 -4.44 4.69
N CYS A 31 9.36 -3.96 5.92
CA CYS A 31 9.69 -2.56 6.19
C CYS A 31 11.17 -2.28 5.87
N PRO A 32 11.50 -1.28 5.03
CA PRO A 32 12.88 -0.99 4.66
C PRO A 32 13.74 -0.51 5.84
N GLN A 33 13.12 -0.02 6.92
CA GLN A 33 13.83 0.50 8.08
C GLN A 33 14.13 -0.57 9.13
N CYS A 34 13.16 -1.42 9.46
CA CYS A 34 13.30 -2.39 10.55
C CYS A 34 13.28 -3.86 10.09
N LYS A 35 13.11 -4.10 8.78
CA LYS A 35 12.99 -5.43 8.15
C LYS A 35 11.94 -6.33 8.79
N SER A 36 10.93 -5.72 9.41
CA SER A 36 9.81 -6.46 10.00
C SER A 36 8.81 -6.81 8.91
N GLY A 37 8.25 -8.02 8.98
CA GLY A 37 7.09 -8.44 8.19
C GLY A 37 5.75 -7.97 8.75
N MET A 38 5.73 -7.26 9.89
CA MET A 38 4.52 -6.61 10.40
C MET A 38 4.30 -5.29 9.66
N VAL A 39 3.84 -5.40 8.42
CA VAL A 39 3.52 -4.28 7.55
C VAL A 39 2.11 -4.49 7.00
N GLU A 40 1.24 -3.53 7.24
CA GLU A 40 -0.13 -3.54 6.76
C GLU A 40 -0.26 -2.57 5.58
N PRO A 41 -0.97 -2.96 4.50
CA PRO A 41 -1.31 -2.03 3.43
C PRO A 41 -2.26 -0.96 3.96
N VAL A 42 -1.85 0.29 3.87
CA VAL A 42 -2.76 1.42 4.01
C VAL A 42 -3.47 1.50 2.67
N LEU A 43 -4.68 0.92 2.62
CA LEU A 43 -5.58 1.07 1.48
C LEU A 43 -5.84 2.56 1.28
N ALA A 44 -5.03 3.21 0.45
CA ALA A 44 -5.31 4.55 -0.01
C ALA A 44 -6.69 4.49 -0.67
N ALA A 45 -7.67 5.16 -0.07
CA ALA A 45 -9.04 5.19 -0.55
C ALA A 45 -9.02 5.70 -2.00
N PHE A 46 -9.06 4.78 -2.96
CA PHE A 46 -9.21 5.13 -4.36
C PHE A 46 -10.58 5.78 -4.50
N TYR A 47 -10.58 7.12 -4.58
CA TYR A 47 -11.77 7.88 -4.93
C TYR A 47 -12.14 7.53 -6.36
N VAL A 48 -13.04 6.57 -6.54
CA VAL A 48 -13.78 6.43 -7.80
C VAL A 48 -14.62 7.69 -7.91
N LYS A 49 -14.11 8.72 -8.60
CA LYS A 49 -14.96 9.77 -9.15
C LYS A 49 -15.81 9.09 -10.22
N THR A 50 -16.94 8.53 -9.80
CA THR A 50 -18.04 8.28 -10.73
C THR A 50 -18.49 9.66 -11.20
N SER A 51 -17.96 10.10 -12.34
CA SER A 51 -18.53 11.23 -13.06
C SER A 51 -19.89 10.77 -13.57
N LYS A 52 -20.90 10.79 -12.70
CA LYS A 52 -22.29 10.70 -13.09
C LYS A 52 -22.55 11.96 -13.91
N LYS A 53 -22.56 11.84 -15.23
CA LYS A 53 -23.07 12.89 -16.10
C LYS A 53 -24.09 12.30 -17.07
N SER A 54 -25.34 12.45 -16.61
CA SER A 54 -26.65 12.41 -17.27
C SER A 54 -26.90 11.36 -18.34
#